data_AF-A0A952V152-F1
#
_entry.id   AF-A0A952V152-F1
#
_cell.length_a   1.000
_cell.length_b   1.000
_cell.length_c   1.000
_cell.angle_alpha   90.00
_cell.angle_beta   90.00
_cell.angle_gamma   90.00
#
_symmetry.space_group_name_H-M   'P 1'
#
loop_
_entity.id
_entity.type
_entity.pdbx_description
1 polymer ?
#
loop_
_entity_poly.entity_id
_entity_poly.type
_entity_poly.pdbx_seq_one_letter_code
_entity_poly.pdbx_strand_id
1 'polypeptide(L)'
;MRHVCVFFVASVACVQSPPPREGATLEVPTIAIKRADTAPAAPKVEPQPDVPDAYSWTDERVIERLTADCRWRPLNLDKQKENSRQPLSCVLDLRPGLSHPCYEEYEDECKPGCTKTCHGCTSVCVTQCETCKSTCTDDACHRVCAETCASCRQQCVQEVNACQATACSERFRECAAALMNDMKKAGCKKACEQAYYCSRRCELTTGAESCFDACRKTFDYKCSDRFYGYCASGGS
;
A
#
# COMPACT_ATOMS: atom_id res chain seq x y z
N MET A 1 -15.21 -58.98 9.96
CA MET A 1 -15.59 -57.75 9.24
C MET A 1 -14.31 -57.00 8.90
N ARG A 2 -13.87 -57.01 7.64
CA ARG A 2 -12.66 -56.32 7.16
C ARG A 2 -13.06 -54.96 6.62
N HIS A 3 -12.50 -53.88 7.18
CA HIS A 3 -12.64 -52.54 6.62
C HIS A 3 -11.66 -52.38 5.46
N VAL A 4 -12.21 -52.12 4.28
CA VAL A 4 -11.46 -51.75 3.07
C VAL A 4 -11.37 -50.24 3.08
N CYS A 5 -10.17 -49.69 3.31
CA CYS A 5 -9.90 -48.27 3.10
C CYS A 5 -9.63 -48.04 1.61
N VAL A 6 -10.54 -47.34 0.94
CA VAL A 6 -10.37 -46.85 -0.42
C VAL A 6 -9.59 -45.54 -0.34
N PHE A 7 -8.35 -45.54 -0.82
CA PHE A 7 -7.55 -44.33 -0.98
C PHE A 7 -7.96 -43.64 -2.29
N PHE A 8 -8.68 -42.52 -2.17
CA PHE A 8 -8.92 -41.59 -3.27
C PHE A 8 -7.66 -40.72 -3.45
N VAL A 9 -6.89 -40.99 -4.51
CA VAL A 9 -5.78 -40.13 -4.93
C VAL A 9 -6.39 -38.98 -5.74
N ALA A 10 -6.61 -37.83 -5.11
CA ALA A 10 -6.96 -36.60 -5.80
C ALA A 10 -5.69 -36.04 -6.45
N SER A 11 -5.57 -36.20 -7.76
CA SER A 11 -4.53 -35.56 -8.57
C SER A 11 -4.71 -34.05 -8.53
N VAL A 12 -3.91 -33.36 -7.71
CA VAL A 12 -3.78 -31.90 -7.77
C VAL A 12 -3.05 -31.56 -9.06
N ALA A 13 -3.79 -31.11 -10.07
CA ALA A 13 -3.21 -30.51 -11.25
C ALA A 13 -2.46 -29.24 -10.81
N CYS A 14 -1.13 -29.29 -10.83
CA CYS A 14 -0.29 -28.11 -10.69
C CYS A 14 -0.60 -27.19 -11.88
N VAL A 15 -1.33 -26.10 -11.63
CA VAL A 15 -1.44 -24.98 -12.56
C VAL A 15 -0.05 -24.37 -12.65
N GLN A 16 0.75 -24.82 -13.61
CA GLN A 16 2.00 -24.19 -13.98
C GLN A 16 1.69 -22.77 -14.40
N SER A 17 2.16 -21.80 -13.62
CA SER A 17 2.16 -20.40 -14.03
C SER A 17 2.92 -20.30 -15.36
N PRO A 18 2.39 -19.57 -16.37
CA PRO A 18 3.11 -19.38 -17.62
C PRO A 18 4.47 -18.74 -17.32
N PRO A 19 5.55 -19.15 -18.00
CA PRO A 19 6.84 -18.51 -17.84
C PRO A 19 6.73 -17.02 -18.19
N PRO A 20 7.52 -16.16 -17.53
CA PRO A 20 7.58 -14.75 -17.89
C PRO A 20 7.96 -14.65 -19.37
N ARG A 21 7.14 -13.95 -20.17
CA ARG A 21 7.47 -13.64 -21.56
C ARG A 21 8.83 -12.93 -21.57
N GLU A 22 9.83 -13.60 -22.13
CA GLU A 22 11.11 -12.98 -22.47
C GLU A 22 10.81 -11.74 -23.31
N GLY A 23 11.32 -10.60 -22.80
CA GLY A 23 11.05 -9.29 -23.34
C GLY A 23 11.44 -9.22 -24.81
N ALA A 24 10.49 -8.76 -25.63
CA ALA A 24 10.83 -8.18 -26.92
C ALA A 24 11.78 -7.01 -26.63
N THR A 25 13.03 -7.17 -27.05
CA THR A 25 14.04 -6.11 -27.10
C THR A 25 13.55 -5.09 -28.12
N LEU A 26 12.92 -4.02 -27.62
CA LEU A 26 12.67 -2.82 -28.40
C LEU A 26 14.04 -2.23 -28.74
N GLU A 27 14.51 -2.46 -29.97
CA GLU A 27 15.64 -1.72 -30.54
C GLU A 27 15.22 -0.25 -30.62
N VAL A 28 15.70 0.55 -29.66
CA VAL A 28 15.50 2.00 -29.66
C VAL A 28 16.50 2.59 -30.68
N PRO A 29 16.03 3.19 -31.78
CA PRO A 29 16.93 3.85 -32.73
C PRO A 29 17.69 4.98 -32.02
N THR A 30 19.01 4.93 -32.10
CA THR A 30 19.88 5.99 -31.55
C THR A 30 19.81 7.20 -32.47
N ILE A 31 18.98 8.18 -32.11
CA ILE A 31 18.90 9.47 -32.80
C ILE A 31 19.96 10.40 -32.21
N ALA A 32 20.91 10.84 -33.04
CA ALA A 32 21.92 11.82 -32.66
C ALA A 32 21.28 13.21 -32.47
N ILE A 33 21.09 13.61 -31.22
CA ILE A 33 20.54 14.92 -30.87
C ILE A 33 21.67 15.96 -30.95
N LYS A 34 21.63 16.83 -31.97
CA LYS A 34 22.41 18.07 -31.99
C LYS A 34 21.91 18.97 -30.86
N ARG A 35 22.79 19.29 -29.90
CA ARG A 35 22.52 20.30 -28.87
C ARG A 35 22.37 21.67 -29.53
N ALA A 36 21.17 22.24 -29.44
CA ALA A 36 20.95 23.66 -29.68
C ALA A 36 21.32 24.42 -28.40
N ASP A 37 22.28 25.32 -28.52
CA ASP A 37 22.71 26.19 -27.43
C ASP A 37 21.65 27.26 -27.14
N THR A 38 21.40 27.46 -25.84
CA THR A 38 20.58 28.51 -25.23
C THR A 38 19.07 28.24 -25.25
N ALA A 39 18.63 27.39 -24.32
CA ALA A 39 17.22 27.31 -23.93
C ALA A 39 16.80 28.61 -23.23
N PRO A 40 15.69 29.25 -23.64
CA PRO A 40 15.14 30.40 -22.93
C PRO A 40 14.78 30.01 -21.49
N ALA A 41 15.00 30.92 -20.56
CA ALA A 41 14.69 30.72 -19.15
C ALA A 41 13.23 30.28 -19.01
N ALA A 42 13.00 29.14 -18.36
CA ALA A 42 11.66 28.60 -18.15
C ALA A 42 10.79 29.68 -17.47
N PRO A 43 9.57 29.95 -17.99
CA PRO A 43 8.67 30.90 -17.37
C PRO A 43 8.45 30.51 -15.91
N LYS A 44 8.52 31.50 -15.01
CA LYS A 44 8.23 31.32 -13.60
C LYS A 44 6.77 30.88 -13.47
N VAL A 45 6.54 29.59 -13.27
CA VAL A 45 5.19 29.02 -13.11
C VAL A 45 4.63 29.56 -11.79
N GLU A 46 3.65 30.45 -11.90
CA GLU A 46 2.93 30.95 -10.73
C GLU A 46 2.14 29.79 -10.11
N PRO A 47 2.16 29.62 -8.76
CA PRO A 47 1.44 28.53 -8.11
C PRO A 47 -0.05 28.62 -8.44
N GLN A 48 -0.54 27.73 -9.29
CA GLN A 48 -1.96 27.70 -9.59
C GLN A 48 -2.75 27.14 -8.39
N PRO A 49 -3.97 27.65 -8.13
CA PRO A 49 -4.80 27.18 -7.02
C PRO A 49 -5.04 25.68 -7.13
N ASP A 50 -5.08 24.98 -5.98
CA ASP A 50 -5.40 23.55 -5.94
C ASP A 50 -6.75 23.28 -6.62
N VAL A 51 -6.89 22.07 -7.16
CA VAL A 51 -8.18 21.55 -7.64
C VAL A 51 -8.86 20.92 -6.43
N PRO A 52 -9.85 21.56 -5.79
CA PRO A 52 -10.60 20.93 -4.72
C PRO A 52 -11.36 19.74 -5.33
N ASP A 53 -11.36 18.60 -4.65
CA ASP A 53 -12.26 17.49 -4.96
C ASP A 53 -11.98 16.70 -6.25
N ALA A 54 -10.72 16.64 -6.72
CA ALA A 54 -10.36 15.68 -7.76
C ALA A 54 -10.26 14.25 -7.16
N TYR A 55 -11.14 13.36 -7.60
CA TYR A 55 -11.19 11.96 -7.14
C TYR A 55 -10.48 10.97 -8.06
N SER A 56 -10.01 11.39 -9.23
CA SER A 56 -9.35 10.54 -10.23
C SER A 56 -8.24 11.30 -10.97
N TRP A 57 -7.17 10.61 -11.35
CA TRP A 57 -6.14 11.19 -12.21
C TRP A 57 -6.68 11.54 -13.59
N THR A 58 -7.78 10.89 -14.00
CA THR A 58 -8.48 11.13 -15.27
C THR A 58 -9.56 12.22 -15.18
N ASP A 59 -9.65 12.95 -14.07
CA ASP A 59 -10.52 14.13 -13.96
C ASP A 59 -10.04 15.21 -14.94
N GLU A 60 -10.97 15.86 -15.66
CA GLU A 60 -10.64 16.90 -16.65
C GLU A 60 -9.76 18.00 -16.06
N ARG A 61 -10.02 18.40 -14.81
CA ARG A 61 -9.25 19.43 -14.11
C ARG A 61 -7.82 18.96 -13.82
N VAL A 62 -7.62 17.67 -13.57
CA VAL A 62 -6.29 17.07 -13.43
C VAL A 62 -5.58 17.02 -14.78
N ILE A 63 -6.29 16.65 -15.84
CA ILE A 63 -5.75 16.63 -17.21
C ILE A 63 -5.31 18.03 -17.64
N GLU A 64 -6.09 19.08 -17.35
CA GLU A 64 -5.69 20.47 -17.59
C GLU A 64 -4.37 20.83 -16.88
N ARG A 65 -4.21 20.44 -15.60
CA ARG A 65 -2.94 20.67 -14.88
C ARG A 65 -1.80 19.84 -15.44
N LEU A 66 -2.05 18.59 -15.80
CA LEU A 66 -1.08 17.72 -16.45
C LEU A 66 -0.75 18.19 -17.86
N THR A 67 -1.57 19.02 -18.50
CA THR A 67 -1.28 19.65 -19.80
C THR A 67 -0.23 20.75 -19.63
N ALA A 68 -0.25 21.48 -18.52
CA ALA A 68 0.81 22.43 -18.16
C ALA A 68 2.08 21.74 -17.63
N ASP A 69 1.93 20.83 -16.67
CA ASP A 69 3.06 20.24 -15.94
C ASP A 69 2.88 18.73 -15.73
N CYS A 70 3.73 17.94 -16.38
CA CYS A 70 3.75 16.48 -16.23
C CYS A 70 4.13 16.02 -14.82
N ARG A 71 4.74 16.88 -14.00
CA ARG A 71 5.13 16.63 -12.62
C ARG A 71 4.08 17.12 -11.62
N TRP A 72 3.02 17.79 -12.07
CA TRP A 72 2.00 18.31 -11.20
C TRP A 72 1.46 17.24 -10.25
N ARG A 73 1.24 17.67 -9.01
CA ARG A 73 0.61 16.90 -7.93
C ARG A 73 -0.32 17.85 -7.16
N PRO A 74 -1.48 17.38 -6.67
CA PRO A 74 -2.33 18.17 -5.80
C PRO A 74 -1.58 18.53 -4.50
N LEU A 75 -1.52 19.82 -4.13
CA LEU A 75 -0.74 20.30 -2.98
C LEU A 75 -1.40 19.97 -1.63
N ASN A 76 -2.65 19.50 -1.64
CA ASN A 76 -3.38 19.07 -0.45
C ASN A 76 -3.47 17.54 -0.28
N LEU A 77 -2.65 16.76 -0.99
CA LEU A 77 -2.49 15.35 -0.65
C LEU A 77 -2.04 15.24 0.82
N ASP A 78 -1.03 15.98 1.24
CA ASP A 78 -0.51 15.84 2.62
C ASP A 78 -1.42 16.43 3.71
N LYS A 79 -2.43 17.23 3.32
CA LYS A 79 -3.34 17.93 4.25
C LYS A 79 -4.75 17.34 4.32
N GLN A 80 -5.12 16.45 3.39
CA GLN A 80 -6.35 15.68 3.56
C GLN A 80 -6.18 14.82 4.81
N LYS A 81 -7.11 15.00 5.76
CA LYS A 81 -7.10 14.36 7.08
C LYS A 81 -6.60 12.91 6.98
N GLU A 82 -5.76 12.53 7.94
CA GLU A 82 -5.20 11.20 8.27
C GLU A 82 -6.16 9.98 8.18
N ASN A 83 -7.44 10.19 7.85
CA ASN A 83 -8.49 9.17 7.79
C ASN A 83 -9.18 9.08 6.42
N SER A 84 -8.72 9.80 5.40
CA SER A 84 -9.34 9.78 4.06
C SER A 84 -8.43 9.08 3.07
N ARG A 85 -8.90 7.96 2.49
CA ARG A 85 -8.23 7.33 1.35
C ARG A 85 -8.03 8.39 0.28
N GLN A 86 -6.77 8.72 -0.01
CA GLN A 86 -6.44 9.73 -1.00
C GLN A 86 -6.42 9.05 -2.37
N PRO A 87 -7.43 9.28 -3.22
CA PRO A 87 -7.57 8.50 -4.45
C PRO A 87 -6.51 8.83 -5.50
N LEU A 88 -5.70 9.87 -5.28
CA LEU A 88 -4.59 10.28 -6.14
C LEU A 88 -3.21 10.00 -5.53
N SER A 89 -3.15 9.49 -4.31
CA SER A 89 -1.89 9.32 -3.59
C SER A 89 -1.33 7.90 -3.72
N CYS A 90 -0.01 7.82 -3.74
CA CYS A 90 0.74 6.59 -3.54
C CYS A 90 0.91 6.22 -2.06
N VAL A 91 0.48 7.11 -1.15
CA VAL A 91 0.57 6.88 0.28
C VAL A 91 -0.49 5.87 0.69
N LEU A 92 -0.01 4.76 1.21
CA LEU A 92 -0.83 3.70 1.75
C LEU A 92 -1.23 4.04 3.18
N ASP A 93 -2.43 4.62 3.33
CA ASP A 93 -3.05 4.80 4.65
C ASP A 93 -3.80 3.53 5.03
N LEU A 94 -3.14 2.73 5.85
CA LEU A 94 -3.69 1.56 6.47
C LEU A 94 -3.70 1.81 7.97
N ARG A 95 -4.91 1.84 8.53
CA ARG A 95 -5.11 1.60 9.95
C ARG A 95 -5.60 0.17 10.16
N PRO A 96 -4.69 -0.81 10.29
CA PRO A 96 -4.99 -1.98 11.11
C PRO A 96 -5.26 -1.48 12.54
N GLY A 97 -6.18 -2.14 13.24
CA GLY A 97 -6.45 -1.83 14.64
C GLY A 97 -5.14 -1.82 15.43
N LEU A 98 -4.96 -0.78 16.27
CA LEU A 98 -3.71 -0.28 16.86
C LEU A 98 -2.82 -1.27 17.65
N SER A 99 -3.10 -2.57 17.69
CA SER A 99 -2.37 -3.52 18.56
C SER A 99 -2.27 -4.95 18.01
N HIS A 100 -2.45 -5.18 16.71
CA HIS A 100 -2.30 -6.54 16.17
C HIS A 100 -0.80 -6.89 16.02
N PRO A 101 -0.30 -8.02 16.57
CA PRO A 101 1.12 -8.38 16.49
C PRO A 101 1.63 -8.57 15.06
N CYS A 102 0.72 -8.92 14.14
CA CYS A 102 1.01 -8.99 12.70
C CYS A 102 1.09 -7.63 12.01
N TYR A 103 0.94 -6.52 12.73
CA TYR A 103 1.03 -5.19 12.17
C TYR A 103 2.46 -4.81 11.78
N GLU A 104 3.46 -5.19 12.58
CA GLU A 104 4.87 -4.93 12.27
C GLU A 104 5.31 -5.63 10.98
N GLU A 105 5.03 -6.94 10.85
CA GLU A 105 5.32 -7.69 9.60
C GLU A 105 4.60 -7.10 8.38
N TYR A 106 3.40 -6.56 8.59
CA TYR A 106 2.63 -5.87 7.55
C TYR A 106 3.23 -4.51 7.16
N GLU A 107 3.61 -3.70 8.15
CA GLU A 107 4.15 -2.35 7.96
C GLU A 107 5.57 -2.38 7.41
N ASP A 108 6.39 -3.34 7.82
CA ASP A 108 7.80 -3.40 7.44
C ASP A 108 8.02 -4.10 6.09
N GLU A 109 7.19 -5.10 5.75
CA GLU A 109 7.40 -5.86 4.51
C GLU A 109 6.47 -5.40 3.38
N CYS A 110 5.18 -5.24 3.66
CA CYS A 110 4.20 -5.03 2.60
C CYS A 110 4.09 -3.57 2.16
N LYS A 111 3.99 -2.65 3.13
CA LYS A 111 3.85 -1.22 2.85
C LYS A 111 5.01 -0.68 2.00
N PRO A 112 6.30 -0.97 2.31
CA PRO A 112 7.41 -0.43 1.53
C PRO A 112 7.46 -1.03 0.13
N GLY A 113 7.11 -2.30 -0.03
CA GLY A 113 7.00 -2.97 -1.33
C GLY A 113 5.98 -2.29 -2.24
N CYS A 114 4.74 -2.14 -1.77
CA CYS A 114 3.68 -1.51 -2.54
C CYS A 114 3.96 -0.01 -2.81
N THR A 115 4.46 0.73 -1.80
CA THR A 115 4.81 2.15 -1.95
C THR A 115 5.96 2.36 -2.96
N LYS A 116 6.98 1.50 -2.95
CA LYS A 116 8.09 1.55 -3.92
C LYS A 116 7.59 1.35 -5.35
N THR A 117 6.69 0.39 -5.57
CA THR A 117 6.06 0.17 -6.88
C THR A 117 5.29 1.40 -7.34
N CYS A 118 4.51 2.04 -6.45
CA CYS A 118 3.77 3.26 -6.82
C CYS A 118 4.68 4.42 -7.22
N HIS A 119 5.71 4.70 -6.43
CA HIS A 119 6.66 5.78 -6.72
C HIS A 119 7.43 5.51 -8.02
N GLY A 120 7.84 4.27 -8.25
CA GLY A 120 8.44 3.84 -9.51
C GLY A 120 7.51 4.10 -10.69
N CYS A 121 6.27 3.63 -10.61
CA CYS A 121 5.26 3.81 -11.66
C CYS A 121 5.00 5.31 -11.95
N THR A 122 4.83 6.13 -10.91
CA THR A 122 4.66 7.59 -11.06
C THR A 122 5.82 8.24 -11.80
N SER A 123 7.06 7.85 -11.49
CA SER A 123 8.25 8.42 -12.17
C SER A 123 8.29 8.05 -13.66
N VAL A 124 7.91 6.82 -14.01
CA VAL A 124 7.82 6.37 -15.41
C VAL A 124 6.75 7.16 -16.17
N CYS A 125 5.55 7.33 -15.60
CA CYS A 125 4.49 8.12 -16.22
C CYS A 125 4.92 9.57 -16.48
N VAL A 126 5.64 10.18 -15.53
CA VAL A 126 6.18 11.54 -15.69
C VAL A 126 7.15 11.60 -16.86
N THR A 127 8.14 10.69 -16.92
CA THR A 127 9.13 10.67 -18.00
C THR A 127 8.49 10.46 -19.37
N GLN A 128 7.50 9.58 -19.48
CA GLN A 128 6.76 9.36 -20.72
C GLN A 128 5.96 10.60 -21.13
N CYS A 129 5.31 11.26 -20.17
CA CYS A 129 4.60 12.51 -20.40
C CYS A 129 5.53 13.62 -20.91
N GLU A 130 6.67 13.83 -20.25
CA GLU A 130 7.66 14.84 -20.65
C GLU A 130 8.20 14.55 -22.06
N THR A 131 8.49 13.28 -22.34
CA THR A 131 8.94 12.84 -23.67
C THR A 131 7.89 13.11 -24.73
N CYS A 132 6.63 12.74 -24.49
CA CYS A 132 5.51 12.98 -25.40
C CYS A 132 5.36 14.49 -25.68
N LYS A 133 5.28 15.31 -24.64
CA LYS A 133 5.13 16.76 -24.77
C LYS A 133 6.30 17.44 -25.48
N SER A 134 7.52 16.91 -25.36
CA SER A 134 8.69 17.48 -26.04
C SER A 134 8.59 17.44 -27.57
N THR A 135 7.72 16.57 -28.10
CA THR A 135 7.46 16.44 -29.54
C THR A 135 6.21 17.18 -30.02
N CYS A 136 5.43 17.76 -29.11
CA CYS A 136 4.19 18.45 -29.45
C CYS A 136 4.41 19.87 -29.95
N THR A 137 3.57 20.30 -30.89
CA THR A 137 3.58 21.64 -31.48
C THR A 137 2.32 22.44 -31.20
N ASP A 138 1.28 21.80 -30.67
CA ASP A 138 -0.02 22.38 -30.42
C ASP A 138 -0.66 21.86 -29.14
N ASP A 139 -1.67 22.59 -28.67
CA ASP A 139 -2.36 22.29 -27.41
C ASP A 139 -3.13 20.96 -27.47
N ALA A 140 -3.59 20.54 -28.65
CA ALA A 140 -4.29 19.28 -28.82
C ALA A 140 -3.36 18.09 -28.55
N CYS A 141 -2.13 18.13 -29.09
CA CYS A 141 -1.08 17.16 -28.81
C CYS A 141 -0.72 17.15 -27.31
N HIS A 142 -0.52 18.33 -26.70
CA HIS A 142 -0.22 18.43 -25.27
C HIS A 142 -1.31 17.82 -24.40
N ARG A 143 -2.58 18.00 -24.77
CA ARG A 143 -3.73 17.41 -24.10
C ARG A 143 -3.74 15.89 -24.21
N VAL A 144 -3.49 15.32 -25.38
CA VAL A 144 -3.39 13.85 -25.56
C VAL A 144 -2.26 13.26 -24.71
N CYS A 145 -1.10 13.93 -24.63
CA CYS A 145 -0.01 13.52 -23.74
C CYS A 145 -0.44 13.56 -22.26
N ALA A 146 -1.22 14.57 -21.86
CA ALA A 146 -1.73 14.70 -20.50
C ALA A 146 -2.76 13.62 -20.16
N GLU A 147 -3.68 13.28 -21.06
CA GLU A 147 -4.65 12.18 -20.91
C GLU A 147 -3.97 10.82 -20.76
N THR A 148 -2.89 10.60 -21.53
CA THR A 148 -2.06 9.39 -21.41
C THR A 148 -1.34 9.34 -20.07
N CYS A 149 -0.75 10.47 -19.63
CA CYS A 149 -0.11 10.58 -18.31
C CYS A 149 -1.09 10.33 -17.17
N ALA A 150 -2.29 10.93 -17.25
CA ALA A 150 -3.39 10.75 -16.31
C ALA A 150 -3.78 9.27 -16.19
N SER A 151 -3.98 8.60 -17.33
CA SER A 151 -4.32 7.18 -17.38
C SER A 151 -3.23 6.29 -16.78
N CYS A 152 -1.97 6.57 -17.10
CA CYS A 152 -0.82 5.87 -16.51
C CYS A 152 -0.80 6.01 -14.99
N ARG A 153 -0.94 7.24 -14.47
CA ARG A 153 -0.97 7.50 -13.02
C ARG A 153 -2.19 6.85 -12.34
N GLN A 154 -3.34 6.83 -13.02
CA GLN A 154 -4.54 6.16 -12.52
C GLN A 154 -4.30 4.65 -12.34
N GLN A 155 -3.64 4.01 -13.31
CA GLN A 155 -3.26 2.60 -13.23
C GLN A 155 -2.29 2.36 -12.07
N CYS A 156 -1.28 3.21 -11.89
CA CYS A 156 -0.35 3.10 -10.75
C CYS A 156 -1.09 3.07 -9.40
N VAL A 157 -2.05 3.97 -9.20
CA VAL A 157 -2.82 4.01 -7.95
C VAL A 157 -3.71 2.77 -7.81
N GLN A 158 -4.32 2.28 -8.90
CA GLN A 158 -5.11 1.06 -8.88
C GLN A 158 -4.28 -0.18 -8.52
N GLU A 159 -3.08 -0.32 -9.07
CA GLU A 159 -2.17 -1.42 -8.74
C GLU A 159 -1.77 -1.41 -7.26
N VAL A 160 -1.62 -0.23 -6.67
CA VAL A 160 -1.21 -0.07 -5.28
C VAL A 160 -2.37 -0.36 -4.34
N ASN A 161 -3.57 0.11 -4.67
CA ASN A 161 -4.79 -0.29 -4.00
C ASN A 161 -5.02 -1.82 -4.08
N ALA A 162 -4.69 -2.43 -5.23
CA ALA A 162 -4.76 -3.89 -5.38
C ALA A 162 -3.70 -4.58 -4.51
N CYS A 163 -2.45 -4.13 -4.52
CA CYS A 163 -1.35 -4.62 -3.69
C CYS A 163 -1.73 -4.63 -2.20
N GLN A 164 -2.35 -3.53 -1.75
CA GLN A 164 -2.91 -3.41 -0.41
C GLN A 164 -4.04 -4.40 -0.15
N ALA A 165 -5.02 -4.49 -1.06
CA ALA A 165 -6.22 -5.29 -0.87
C ALA A 165 -5.95 -6.80 -0.94
N THR A 166 -5.00 -7.25 -1.75
CA THR A 166 -4.69 -8.67 -1.95
C THR A 166 -3.46 -9.08 -1.15
N ALA A 167 -2.26 -8.73 -1.62
CA ALA A 167 -1.00 -9.23 -1.07
C ALA A 167 -0.85 -8.89 0.41
N CYS A 168 -1.10 -7.64 0.79
CA CYS A 168 -0.94 -7.24 2.19
C CYS A 168 -2.05 -7.84 3.09
N SER A 169 -3.28 -7.95 2.60
CA SER A 169 -4.37 -8.56 3.37
C SER A 169 -4.20 -10.07 3.53
N GLU A 170 -3.62 -10.74 2.54
CA GLU A 170 -3.29 -12.17 2.59
C GLU A 170 -2.19 -12.42 3.61
N ARG A 171 -1.09 -11.67 3.56
CA ARG A 171 -0.01 -11.75 4.56
C ARG A 171 -0.51 -11.51 5.97
N PHE A 172 -1.34 -10.49 6.16
CA PHE A 172 -1.94 -10.24 7.47
C PHE A 172 -2.80 -11.41 7.93
N ARG A 173 -3.64 -11.98 7.05
CA ARG A 173 -4.48 -13.14 7.36
C ARG A 173 -3.66 -14.38 7.70
N GLU A 174 -2.58 -14.62 6.98
CA GLU A 174 -1.63 -15.72 7.24
C GLU A 174 -0.97 -15.58 8.61
N CYS A 175 -0.43 -14.40 8.92
CA CYS A 175 0.15 -14.14 10.23
C CYS A 175 -0.91 -14.26 11.34
N ALA A 176 -2.12 -13.71 11.16
CA ALA A 176 -3.18 -13.80 12.15
C ALA A 176 -3.59 -15.27 12.40
N ALA A 177 -3.66 -16.09 11.35
CA ALA A 177 -3.94 -17.52 11.48
C ALA A 177 -2.81 -18.26 12.21
N ALA A 178 -1.55 -17.94 11.93
CA ALA A 178 -0.39 -18.50 12.64
C ALA A 178 -0.41 -18.11 14.13
N LEU A 179 -0.64 -16.83 14.43
CA LEU A 179 -0.76 -16.29 15.78
C LEU A 179 -1.83 -17.04 16.60
N MET A 180 -3.03 -17.20 16.03
CA MET A 180 -4.14 -17.92 16.68
C MET A 180 -3.83 -19.40 16.89
N ASN A 181 -3.14 -20.04 15.95
CA ASN A 181 -2.69 -21.42 16.10
C ASN A 181 -1.66 -21.59 17.21
N ASP A 182 -0.71 -20.66 17.33
CA ASP A 182 0.31 -20.71 18.37
C ASP A 182 -0.28 -20.44 19.76
N MET A 183 -1.21 -19.47 19.87
CA MET A 183 -1.99 -19.25 21.09
C MET A 183 -2.75 -20.50 21.52
N LYS A 184 -3.39 -21.19 20.56
CA LYS A 184 -4.13 -22.43 20.84
C LYS A 184 -3.22 -23.54 21.32
N LYS A 185 -2.05 -23.74 20.68
CA LYS A 185 -1.07 -24.75 21.07
C LYS A 185 -0.48 -24.48 22.45
N ALA A 186 -0.22 -23.22 22.77
CA ALA A 186 0.32 -22.80 24.07
C ALA A 186 -0.73 -22.81 25.20
N GLY A 187 -2.02 -22.98 24.88
CA GLY A 187 -3.11 -22.96 25.86
C GLY A 187 -3.40 -21.56 26.41
N CYS A 188 -3.09 -20.51 25.66
CA CYS A 188 -3.10 -19.12 26.11
C CYS A 188 -4.48 -18.48 26.29
N LYS A 189 -5.56 -19.20 25.99
CA LYS A 189 -6.93 -18.65 26.06
C LYS A 189 -7.25 -18.00 27.42
N LYS A 190 -6.95 -18.70 28.52
CA LYS A 190 -7.20 -18.17 29.88
C LYS A 190 -6.33 -16.97 30.22
N ALA A 191 -5.05 -17.03 29.83
CA ALA A 191 -4.12 -15.91 30.03
C ALA A 191 -4.60 -14.67 29.26
N CYS A 192 -5.17 -14.85 28.08
CA CYS A 192 -5.71 -13.76 27.28
C CYS A 192 -6.99 -13.15 27.84
N GLU A 193 -7.92 -13.97 28.35
CA GLU A 193 -9.08 -13.48 29.10
C GLU A 193 -8.62 -12.65 30.31
N GLN A 194 -7.63 -13.12 31.07
CA GLN A 194 -7.07 -12.38 32.20
C GLN A 194 -6.41 -11.06 31.78
N ALA A 195 -5.61 -11.08 30.71
CA ALA A 195 -4.97 -9.88 30.16
C ALA A 195 -6.01 -8.82 29.75
N TYR A 196 -7.09 -9.23 29.08
CA TYR A 196 -8.20 -8.35 28.68
C TYR A 196 -8.91 -7.71 29.88
N TYR A 197 -9.27 -8.49 30.91
CA TYR A 197 -9.91 -7.90 32.09
C TYR A 197 -8.96 -6.98 32.86
N CYS A 198 -7.68 -7.34 32.92
CA CYS A 198 -6.67 -6.52 33.58
C CYS A 198 -6.47 -5.19 32.85
N SER A 199 -6.35 -5.20 31.52
CA SER A 199 -6.20 -3.99 30.69
C SER A 199 -7.39 -3.05 30.83
N ARG A 200 -8.62 -3.58 30.74
CA ARG A 200 -9.86 -2.79 30.92
C ARG A 200 -9.96 -2.16 32.30
N ARG A 201 -9.45 -2.82 33.34
CA ARG A 201 -9.39 -2.24 34.68
C ARG A 201 -8.37 -1.10 34.75
N CYS A 202 -7.21 -1.25 34.11
CA CYS A 202 -6.17 -0.24 34.10
C CYS A 202 -6.60 1.05 33.39
N GLU A 203 -7.40 0.95 32.33
CA GLU A 203 -7.99 2.11 31.63
C GLU A 203 -8.81 3.01 32.56
N LEU A 204 -9.36 2.48 33.65
CA LEU A 204 -10.19 3.21 34.63
C LEU A 204 -9.39 3.78 35.81
N THR A 205 -8.07 3.56 35.87
CA THR A 205 -7.23 3.96 37.01
C THR A 205 -6.34 5.16 36.68
N THR A 206 -6.09 6.01 37.69
CA THR A 206 -5.00 7.00 37.65
C THR A 206 -3.66 6.25 37.69
N GLY A 207 -2.82 6.43 36.67
CA GLY A 207 -1.55 5.68 36.53
C GLY A 207 -1.67 4.38 35.71
N ALA A 208 -2.49 4.39 34.66
CA ALA A 208 -2.74 3.27 33.76
C ALA A 208 -1.46 2.52 33.32
N GLU A 209 -0.37 3.25 33.01
CA GLU A 209 0.92 2.66 32.60
C GLU A 209 1.49 1.68 33.63
N SER A 210 1.57 2.10 34.90
CA SER A 210 2.04 1.25 36.01
C SER A 210 1.13 0.03 36.24
N CYS A 211 -0.17 0.19 35.97
CA CYS A 211 -1.14 -0.89 36.04
C CYS A 211 -0.96 -1.90 34.90
N PHE A 212 -0.74 -1.44 33.65
CA PHE A 212 -0.46 -2.31 32.52
C PHE A 212 0.83 -3.10 32.73
N ASP A 213 1.88 -2.50 33.28
CA ASP A 213 3.12 -3.19 33.63
C ASP A 213 2.90 -4.29 34.66
N ALA A 214 2.07 -4.03 35.68
CA ALA A 214 1.69 -5.04 36.66
C ALA A 214 0.88 -6.18 36.01
N CYS A 215 -0.08 -5.86 35.15
CA CYS A 215 -0.84 -6.85 34.39
C CYS A 215 0.05 -7.72 33.51
N ARG A 216 1.02 -7.12 32.80
CA ARG A 216 1.96 -7.85 31.95
C ARG A 216 2.80 -8.84 32.76
N LYS A 217 3.25 -8.46 33.96
CA LYS A 217 3.98 -9.38 34.87
C LYS A 217 3.15 -10.57 35.35
N THR A 218 1.82 -10.46 35.35
CA THR A 218 0.92 -11.57 35.69
C THR A 218 0.55 -12.45 34.51
N PHE A 219 0.91 -12.04 33.29
CA PHE A 219 0.69 -12.84 32.09
C PHE A 219 1.58 -14.08 32.13
N ASP A 220 1.00 -15.25 31.87
CA ASP A 220 1.71 -16.53 31.94
C ASP A 220 2.88 -16.53 30.93
N TYR A 221 4.11 -16.75 31.41
CA TYR A 221 5.33 -16.77 30.59
C TYR A 221 5.31 -17.86 29.50
N LYS A 222 4.41 -18.85 29.58
CA LYS A 222 4.17 -19.82 28.51
C LYS A 222 3.53 -19.19 27.27
N CYS A 223 2.92 -18.04 27.44
CA CYS A 223 2.41 -17.21 26.37
C CYS A 223 3.46 -16.15 26.02
N SER A 224 3.84 -16.08 24.75
CA SER A 224 4.74 -15.04 24.25
C SER A 224 4.21 -13.64 24.62
N ASP A 225 5.10 -12.74 25.01
CA ASP A 225 4.77 -11.32 25.25
C ASP A 225 4.10 -10.67 24.04
N ARG A 226 4.36 -11.19 22.82
CA ARG A 226 3.68 -10.78 21.59
C ARG A 226 2.16 -10.99 21.66
N PHE A 227 1.65 -11.91 22.48
CA PHE A 227 0.22 -12.12 22.66
C PHE A 227 -0.42 -11.13 23.64
N TYR A 228 0.34 -10.52 24.55
CA TYR A 228 -0.22 -9.65 25.57
C TYR A 228 -0.95 -8.44 24.94
N GLY A 229 -0.34 -7.77 23.97
CA GLY A 229 -0.96 -6.62 23.28
C GLY A 229 -2.26 -7.00 22.54
N TYR A 230 -2.23 -8.13 21.83
CA TYR A 230 -3.42 -8.68 21.16
C TYR A 230 -4.55 -8.95 22.16
N CYS A 231 -4.24 -9.67 23.23
CA CYS A 231 -5.22 -10.09 24.22
C CYS A 231 -5.75 -8.93 25.08
N ALA A 232 -4.87 -8.00 25.47
CA ALA A 232 -5.24 -6.78 26.19
C ALA A 232 -6.22 -5.89 25.38
N SER A 233 -6.16 -5.96 24.05
CA SER A 233 -7.09 -5.24 23.15
C SER A 233 -8.41 -5.97 22.88
N GLY A 234 -8.62 -7.16 23.47
CA GLY A 234 -9.83 -7.96 23.28
C GLY A 234 -9.76 -8.93 22.09
N GLY A 235 -8.56 -9.19 21.55
CA GLY A 235 -8.35 -10.28 20.61
C GLY A 235 -8.46 -11.64 21.34
N SER A 236 -9.48 -12.43 20.99
CA SER A 236 -9.74 -13.76 21.61
C SER A 236 -10.24 -14.79 20.61
#